data_AF-A0A956FTC9-F1
#
_entry.id   AF-A0A956FTC9-F1
#
_cell.length_a   1.000
_cell.length_b   1.000
_cell.length_c   1.000
_cell.angle_alpha   90.00
_cell.angle_beta   90.00
_cell.angle_gamma   90.00
#
_symmetry.space_group_name_H-M   'P 1'
#
loop_
_entity.id
_entity.type
_entity.pdbx_description
1 polymer ?
#
loop_
_entity_poly.entity_id
_entity_poly.type
_entity_poly.pdbx_seq_one_letter_code
_entity_poly.pdbx_strand_id
1 'polypeptide(L)'
;LRDLDALLHPRDGAIVRFLAEELDPWVVVEGSRLAPRPRGRGDRQVLDPAVLRFFAAALAASDALYVDDALRVDMTLTLRCTPAIHRVGLSLDDQDLHYTCADDGERPVRWPSEGDPAGAWLEVHGRGGVIERHARPGAWGLWRLLEERAALAPDGDALDARIDLLDEGLGDLPLRLRPAPGHRALFAHEALLGPLRDPDLRPPLHLFRDQERCADVR
;
A
#
# COMPACT_ATOMS: atom_id res chain seq x y z
N LEU A 1 1.96 -10.86 -4.50
CA LEU A 1 0.90 -10.21 -5.32
C LEU A 1 -0.25 -11.17 -5.59
N ARG A 2 0.01 -12.38 -6.12
CA ARG A 2 -1.05 -13.38 -6.33
C ARG A 2 -1.97 -13.60 -5.12
N ASP A 3 -1.41 -13.75 -3.92
CA ASP A 3 -2.23 -13.97 -2.72
C ASP A 3 -3.05 -12.74 -2.34
N LEU A 4 -2.52 -11.53 -2.60
CA LEU A 4 -3.24 -10.28 -2.39
C LEU A 4 -4.42 -10.17 -3.37
N ASP A 5 -4.19 -10.56 -4.62
CA ASP A 5 -5.17 -10.61 -5.70
C ASP A 5 -6.29 -11.61 -5.39
N ALA A 6 -5.92 -12.86 -5.07
CA ALA A 6 -6.87 -13.89 -4.67
C ALA A 6 -7.74 -13.50 -3.45
N LEU A 7 -7.23 -12.63 -2.57
CA LEU A 7 -7.94 -12.18 -1.38
C LEU A 7 -8.82 -10.95 -1.64
N LEU A 8 -8.24 -9.90 -2.24
CA LEU A 8 -8.80 -8.56 -2.28
C LEU A 8 -9.30 -8.12 -3.65
N HIS A 9 -9.17 -8.93 -4.71
CA HIS A 9 -9.65 -8.52 -6.02
C HIS A 9 -11.15 -8.15 -5.96
N PRO A 10 -11.57 -7.00 -6.50
CA PRO A 10 -12.87 -6.38 -6.21
C PRO A 10 -14.07 -7.18 -6.72
N ARG A 11 -13.88 -8.14 -7.62
CA ARG A 11 -14.98 -8.93 -8.22
C ARG A 11 -15.04 -10.37 -7.76
N ASP A 12 -13.90 -11.03 -7.60
CA ASP A 12 -13.82 -12.48 -7.37
C ASP A 12 -12.82 -12.84 -6.26
N GLY A 13 -12.25 -11.84 -5.57
CA GLY A 13 -11.45 -12.05 -4.38
C GLY A 13 -12.26 -12.74 -3.28
N ALA A 14 -11.56 -13.50 -2.44
CA ALA A 14 -12.19 -14.28 -1.37
C ALA A 14 -13.04 -13.42 -0.42
N ILE A 15 -12.66 -12.16 -0.17
CA ILE A 15 -13.41 -11.23 0.70
C ILE A 15 -14.79 -10.90 0.09
N VAL A 16 -14.82 -10.43 -1.16
CA VAL A 16 -16.08 -10.01 -1.80
C VAL A 16 -17.00 -11.21 -2.03
N ARG A 17 -16.44 -12.37 -2.36
CA ARG A 17 -17.18 -13.62 -2.49
C ARG A 17 -17.79 -14.06 -1.17
N PHE A 18 -17.01 -14.09 -0.09
CA PHE A 18 -17.54 -14.47 1.22
C PHE A 18 -18.64 -13.51 1.68
N LEU A 19 -18.47 -12.21 1.44
CA LEU A 19 -19.49 -11.21 1.76
C LEU A 19 -20.81 -11.49 1.01
N ALA A 20 -20.74 -11.83 -0.28
CA ALA A 20 -21.90 -12.08 -1.12
C ALA A 20 -22.55 -13.46 -0.93
N GLU A 21 -21.74 -14.50 -0.72
CA GLU A 21 -22.19 -15.90 -0.65
C GLU A 21 -22.62 -16.29 0.78
N GLU A 22 -21.84 -15.91 1.79
CA GLU A 22 -22.01 -16.39 3.17
C GLU A 22 -22.64 -15.34 4.09
N LEU A 23 -22.31 -14.06 3.90
CA LEU A 23 -22.76 -12.98 4.77
C LEU A 23 -23.97 -12.20 4.25
N ASP A 24 -24.44 -12.43 3.02
CA ASP A 24 -25.64 -11.77 2.51
C ASP A 24 -26.82 -11.87 3.50
N PRO A 25 -27.15 -13.01 4.11
CA PRO A 25 -28.29 -13.10 5.04
C PRO A 25 -28.16 -12.19 6.28
N TRP A 26 -26.97 -11.72 6.59
CA TRP A 26 -26.60 -11.02 7.82
C TRP A 26 -26.26 -9.55 7.63
N VAL A 27 -25.91 -9.16 6.40
CA VAL A 27 -25.38 -7.84 6.09
C VAL A 27 -26.25 -7.16 5.03
N VAL A 28 -26.37 -5.85 5.16
CA VAL A 28 -26.88 -4.96 4.11
C VAL A 28 -25.72 -4.09 3.68
N VAL A 29 -25.48 -4.06 2.37
CA VAL A 29 -24.49 -3.18 1.73
C VAL A 29 -25.21 -1.91 1.28
N GLU A 30 -24.94 -0.79 1.92
CA GLU A 30 -25.51 0.52 1.62
C GLU A 30 -24.42 1.45 1.07
N GLY A 31 -24.25 1.43 -0.26
CA GLY A 31 -23.12 2.13 -0.89
C GLY A 31 -21.79 1.55 -0.41
N SER A 32 -20.98 2.37 0.26
CA SER A 32 -19.70 1.95 0.86
C SER A 32 -19.81 1.50 2.32
N ARG A 33 -21.02 1.39 2.88
CA ARG A 33 -21.23 1.01 4.28
C ARG A 33 -21.80 -0.40 4.39
N LEU A 34 -21.31 -1.12 5.39
CA LEU A 34 -21.83 -2.42 5.79
C LEU A 34 -22.62 -2.26 7.10
N ALA A 35 -23.86 -2.70 7.11
CA ALA A 35 -24.72 -2.67 8.28
C ALA A 35 -25.29 -4.06 8.58
N PRO A 36 -25.54 -4.41 9.86
CA PRO A 36 -26.27 -5.62 10.17
C PRO A 36 -27.69 -5.56 9.59
N ARG A 37 -28.14 -6.66 8.97
CA ARG A 37 -29.52 -6.78 8.49
C ARG A 37 -30.48 -6.78 9.69
N PRO A 38 -31.53 -5.93 9.69
CA PRO A 38 -32.52 -5.93 10.76
C PRO A 38 -33.16 -7.31 10.93
N ARG A 39 -33.16 -7.84 12.15
CA ARG A 39 -33.73 -9.15 12.48
C ARG A 39 -34.85 -9.04 13.49
N GLY A 40 -35.76 -10.02 13.48
CA GLY A 40 -36.93 -10.04 14.36
C GLY A 40 -36.54 -10.16 15.84
N ARG A 41 -37.40 -9.67 16.75
CA ARG A 41 -37.18 -9.62 18.21
C ARG A 41 -36.79 -10.94 18.89
N GLY A 42 -36.92 -12.09 18.22
CA GLY A 42 -36.57 -13.41 18.74
C GLY A 42 -35.23 -13.98 18.26
N ASP A 43 -34.53 -13.30 17.34
CA ASP A 43 -33.25 -13.78 16.83
C ASP A 43 -32.13 -13.49 17.84
N ARG A 44 -31.41 -14.54 18.23
CA ARG A 44 -30.37 -14.46 19.27
C ARG A 44 -28.96 -14.35 18.67
N GLN A 45 -28.82 -14.58 17.37
CA GLN A 45 -27.53 -14.46 16.68
C GLN A 45 -27.32 -13.01 16.26
N VAL A 46 -26.39 -12.35 16.95
CA VAL A 46 -25.99 -10.97 16.66
C VAL A 46 -24.60 -11.00 16.06
N LEU A 47 -24.45 -10.46 14.85
CA LEU A 47 -23.16 -10.37 14.18
C LEU A 47 -22.18 -9.53 15.03
N ASP A 48 -20.94 -9.99 15.17
CA ASP A 48 -19.91 -9.22 15.86
C ASP A 48 -19.59 -7.94 15.05
N PRO A 49 -19.62 -6.74 15.66
CA PRO A 49 -19.22 -5.51 14.98
C PRO A 49 -17.81 -5.55 14.37
N ALA A 50 -16.89 -6.37 14.91
CA ALA A 50 -15.56 -6.57 14.35
C ALA A 50 -15.59 -7.18 12.95
N VAL A 51 -16.58 -8.02 12.65
CA VAL A 51 -16.79 -8.56 11.29
C VAL A 51 -17.06 -7.44 10.31
N LEU A 52 -17.99 -6.54 10.64
CA LEU A 52 -18.33 -5.43 9.75
C LEU A 52 -17.15 -4.48 9.54
N ARG A 53 -16.36 -4.20 10.59
CA ARG A 53 -15.16 -3.39 10.47
C ARG A 53 -14.10 -4.06 9.59
N PHE A 54 -13.89 -5.36 9.76
CA PHE A 54 -12.97 -6.13 8.92
C PHE A 54 -13.34 -6.06 7.43
N PHE A 55 -14.60 -6.35 7.09
CA PHE A 55 -15.02 -6.27 5.69
C PHE A 55 -14.97 -4.83 5.16
N ALA A 56 -15.32 -3.83 5.97
CA ALA A 56 -15.20 -2.42 5.56
C ALA A 56 -13.75 -2.03 5.28
N ALA A 57 -12.80 -2.43 6.13
CA ALA A 57 -11.37 -2.19 5.93
C ALA A 57 -10.83 -2.94 4.70
N ALA A 58 -11.26 -4.19 4.49
CA ALA A 58 -10.86 -4.99 3.33
C ALA A 58 -11.38 -4.42 2.01
N LEU A 59 -12.64 -3.96 1.97
CA LEU A 59 -13.20 -3.27 0.81
C LEU A 59 -12.49 -1.93 0.56
N ALA A 60 -12.20 -1.16 1.60
CA ALA A 60 -11.45 0.09 1.45
C ALA A 60 -10.02 -0.14 0.92
N ALA A 61 -9.35 -1.22 1.35
CA ALA A 61 -8.05 -1.62 0.82
C ALA A 61 -8.14 -2.06 -0.64
N SER A 62 -9.17 -2.84 -1.00
CA SER A 62 -9.47 -3.22 -2.39
C SER A 62 -9.67 -1.96 -3.26
N ASP A 63 -10.57 -1.07 -2.86
CA ASP A 63 -10.89 0.15 -3.63
C ASP A 63 -9.66 1.06 -3.83
N ALA A 64 -8.75 1.10 -2.86
CA ALA A 64 -7.54 1.92 -2.95
C ALA A 64 -6.45 1.33 -3.86
N LEU A 65 -6.40 -0.01 -3.95
CA LEU A 65 -5.36 -0.77 -4.66
C LEU A 65 -5.73 -1.17 -6.08
N TYR A 66 -7.02 -1.31 -6.38
CA TYR A 66 -7.49 -1.80 -7.67
C TYR A 66 -8.15 -0.68 -8.45
N VAL A 67 -7.75 -0.54 -9.72
CA VAL A 67 -8.39 0.36 -10.66
C VAL A 67 -8.67 -0.41 -11.94
N ASP A 68 -9.91 -0.33 -12.42
CA ASP A 68 -10.37 -1.10 -13.58
C ASP A 68 -10.14 -2.61 -13.39
N ASP A 69 -10.36 -3.11 -12.17
CA ASP A 69 -10.11 -4.49 -11.71
C ASP A 69 -8.64 -4.94 -11.73
N ALA A 70 -7.69 -4.05 -12.06
CA ALA A 70 -6.27 -4.38 -12.02
C ALA A 70 -5.62 -3.79 -10.76
N LEU A 71 -4.78 -4.58 -10.09
CA LEU A 71 -3.91 -4.08 -9.03
C LEU A 71 -2.99 -3.00 -9.64
N ARG A 72 -3.19 -1.75 -9.24
CA ARG A 72 -2.51 -0.59 -9.82
C ARG A 72 -2.45 0.54 -8.81
N VAL A 73 -1.25 1.09 -8.65
CA VAL A 73 -0.98 2.29 -7.86
C VAL A 73 -0.15 3.23 -8.73
N ASP A 74 -0.83 4.23 -9.28
CA ASP A 74 -0.20 5.28 -10.07
C ASP A 74 0.26 6.43 -9.15
N MET A 75 1.51 6.86 -9.29
CA MET A 75 2.09 7.97 -8.52
C MET A 75 3.10 8.77 -9.35
N THR A 76 3.52 9.91 -8.83
CA THR A 76 4.61 10.71 -9.37
C THR A 76 5.73 10.80 -8.34
N LEU A 77 6.96 10.50 -8.76
CA LEU A 77 8.15 10.61 -7.93
C LEU A 77 8.98 11.82 -8.35
N THR A 78 9.44 12.58 -7.36
CA THR A 78 10.42 13.66 -7.55
C THR A 78 11.58 13.42 -6.61
N LEU A 79 12.76 13.14 -7.16
CA LEU A 79 14.00 13.10 -6.40
C LEU A 79 14.74 14.41 -6.59
N ARG A 80 15.26 14.99 -5.51
CA ARG A 80 16.04 16.22 -5.58
C ARG A 80 17.49 15.94 -5.27
N CYS A 81 18.37 16.40 -6.16
CA CYS A 81 19.80 16.34 -5.89
C CYS A 81 20.18 17.31 -4.76
N THR A 82 21.27 17.02 -4.06
CA THR A 82 21.82 17.86 -3.00
C THR A 82 23.24 18.27 -3.36
N PRO A 83 23.89 19.20 -2.63
CA PRO A 83 25.28 19.52 -2.91
C PRO A 83 26.22 18.30 -2.90
N ALA A 84 25.90 17.28 -2.10
CA ALA A 84 26.68 16.04 -2.00
C ALA A 84 26.32 15.00 -3.08
N ILE A 85 25.08 14.99 -3.56
CA ILE A 85 24.52 14.00 -4.50
C ILE A 85 24.28 14.65 -5.86
N HIS A 86 24.94 14.16 -6.92
CA HIS A 86 24.86 14.79 -8.25
C HIS A 86 24.06 14.02 -9.30
N ARG A 87 23.81 12.73 -9.07
CA ARG A 87 22.95 11.89 -9.90
C ARG A 87 22.29 10.83 -9.04
N VAL A 88 21.04 10.53 -9.35
CA VAL A 88 20.27 9.46 -8.72
C VAL A 88 19.57 8.64 -9.80
N GLY A 89 19.74 7.33 -9.76
CA GLY A 89 18.96 6.38 -10.54
C GLY A 89 18.01 5.63 -9.61
N LEU A 90 16.74 5.54 -9.99
CA LEU A 90 15.77 4.64 -9.37
C LEU A 90 15.20 3.75 -10.46
N SER A 91 15.48 2.46 -10.37
CA SER A 91 14.86 1.44 -11.22
C SER A 91 13.75 0.75 -10.43
N LEU A 92 12.56 0.61 -11.04
CA LEU A 92 11.43 -0.13 -10.51
C LEU A 92 10.95 -1.12 -11.56
N ASP A 93 11.24 -2.40 -11.35
CA ASP A 93 10.98 -3.46 -12.34
C ASP A 93 11.60 -3.08 -13.72
N ASP A 94 10.79 -2.78 -14.74
CA ASP A 94 11.22 -2.30 -16.06
C ASP A 94 11.26 -0.77 -16.23
N GLN A 95 10.90 0.00 -15.20
CA GLN A 95 10.86 1.46 -15.22
C GLN A 95 12.16 2.05 -14.67
N ASP A 96 12.99 2.61 -15.56
CA ASP A 96 14.23 3.28 -15.18
C ASP A 96 14.07 4.81 -15.09
N LEU A 97 14.15 5.34 -13.87
CA LEU A 97 14.00 6.75 -13.56
C LEU A 97 15.37 7.35 -13.25
N HIS A 98 15.86 8.21 -14.14
CA HIS A 98 17.14 8.87 -13.97
C HIS A 98 16.94 10.35 -13.64
N TYR A 99 17.56 10.79 -12.56
CA TYR A 99 17.58 12.15 -12.06
C TYR A 99 19.01 12.67 -12.02
N THR A 100 19.18 13.94 -12.39
CA THR A 100 20.47 14.63 -12.34
C THR A 100 20.26 16.00 -11.73
N CYS A 101 21.30 16.64 -11.21
CA CYS A 101 21.19 18.02 -10.68
C CYS A 101 20.58 19.04 -11.66
N ALA A 102 20.58 18.74 -12.97
CA ALA A 102 20.03 19.62 -13.99
C ALA A 102 18.52 19.37 -14.24
N ASP A 103 17.96 18.29 -13.70
CA ASP A 103 16.60 17.83 -13.96
C ASP A 103 15.93 17.35 -12.67
N ASP A 104 15.26 18.29 -12.00
CA ASP A 104 14.36 18.05 -10.86
C ASP A 104 12.94 17.67 -11.33
N GLY A 105 12.81 17.04 -12.50
CA GLY A 105 11.52 16.75 -13.12
C GLY A 105 10.74 15.68 -12.39
N GLU A 106 9.43 15.91 -12.25
CA GLU A 106 8.47 14.89 -11.86
C GLU A 106 8.50 13.71 -12.84
N ARG A 107 8.46 12.47 -12.32
CA ARG A 107 8.35 11.26 -13.14
C ARG A 107 7.13 10.44 -12.74
N PRO A 108 6.25 10.09 -13.68
CA PRO A 108 5.17 9.15 -13.40
C PRO A 108 5.76 7.75 -13.18
N VAL A 109 5.18 7.03 -12.23
CA VAL A 109 5.57 5.68 -11.84
C VAL A 109 4.32 4.87 -11.57
N ARG A 110 4.31 3.63 -12.03
CA ARG A 110 3.25 2.67 -11.74
C ARG A 110 3.79 1.50 -10.91
N TRP A 111 3.03 1.10 -9.89
CA TRP A 111 3.28 -0.13 -9.15
C TRP A 111 2.02 -1.00 -9.08
N PRO A 112 2.12 -2.34 -9.17
CA PRO A 112 3.28 -3.07 -9.67
C PRO A 112 3.52 -2.76 -11.16
N SER A 113 4.74 -3.00 -11.64
CA SER A 113 5.06 -2.99 -13.08
C SER A 113 5.48 -4.38 -13.54
N GLU A 114 5.52 -4.56 -14.85
CA GLU A 114 6.08 -5.76 -15.46
C GLU A 114 7.60 -5.68 -15.39
N GLY A 115 8.30 -6.80 -15.22
CA GLY A 115 9.76 -6.81 -15.19
C GLY A 115 10.33 -8.04 -14.52
N ASP A 116 11.47 -8.51 -15.05
CA ASP A 116 12.26 -9.61 -14.48
C ASP A 116 13.75 -9.21 -14.48
N PRO A 117 14.37 -9.07 -13.30
CA PRO A 117 13.81 -9.27 -11.97
C PRO A 117 12.83 -8.15 -11.57
N ALA A 118 11.75 -8.52 -10.86
CA ALA A 118 10.93 -7.53 -10.15
C ALA A 118 11.71 -6.97 -8.94
N GLY A 119 11.49 -5.71 -8.58
CA GLY A 119 12.15 -5.05 -7.46
C GLY A 119 12.31 -3.55 -7.61
N ALA A 120 13.00 -2.96 -6.63
CA ALA A 120 13.46 -1.57 -6.70
C ALA A 120 14.95 -1.47 -6.42
N TRP A 121 15.65 -0.64 -7.22
CA TRP A 121 17.07 -0.37 -7.10
C TRP A 121 17.31 1.14 -7.11
N LEU A 122 17.88 1.63 -6.02
CA LEU A 122 18.33 3.00 -5.88
C LEU A 122 19.84 3.04 -6.04
N GLU A 123 20.34 3.82 -6.99
CA GLU A 123 21.75 4.10 -7.20
C GLU A 123 22.01 5.60 -7.01
N VAL A 124 22.89 5.97 -6.09
CA VAL A 124 23.18 7.36 -5.73
C VAL A 124 24.64 7.67 -6.02
N HIS A 125 24.89 8.74 -6.77
CA HIS A 125 26.23 9.17 -7.15
C HIS A 125 26.60 10.46 -6.39
N GLY A 126 27.65 10.37 -5.59
CA GLY A 126 28.19 11.45 -4.79
C GLY A 126 29.43 12.11 -5.37
N ARG A 127 29.88 13.19 -4.73
CA ARG A 127 31.20 13.79 -5.05
C ARG A 127 32.34 12.81 -4.74
N GLY A 128 33.48 13.01 -5.40
CA GLY A 128 34.68 12.18 -5.14
C GLY A 128 34.59 10.74 -5.65
N GLY A 129 33.58 10.41 -6.47
CA GLY A 129 33.40 9.08 -7.06
C GLY A 129 32.66 8.08 -6.16
N VAL A 130 32.02 8.55 -5.07
CA VAL A 130 31.17 7.71 -4.23
C VAL A 130 29.95 7.23 -5.04
N ILE A 131 29.68 5.93 -5.02
CA ILE A 131 28.52 5.31 -5.66
C ILE A 131 27.92 4.33 -4.67
N GLU A 132 26.69 4.61 -4.25
CA GLU A 132 25.93 3.76 -3.33
C GLU A 132 24.76 3.09 -4.03
N ARG A 133 24.46 1.86 -3.61
CA ARG A 133 23.41 1.02 -4.21
C ARG A 133 22.57 0.36 -3.13
N HIS A 134 21.28 0.56 -3.22
CA HIS A 134 20.29 -0.10 -2.36
C HIS A 134 19.27 -0.84 -3.22
N ALA A 135 19.18 -2.15 -3.02
CA ALA A 135 18.30 -3.01 -3.80
C ALA A 135 17.30 -3.74 -2.91
N ARG A 136 16.04 -3.78 -3.30
CA ARG A 136 15.01 -4.62 -2.69
C ARG A 136 14.33 -5.43 -3.80
N PRO A 137 14.69 -6.72 -3.97
CA PRO A 137 14.12 -7.54 -5.05
C PRO A 137 12.67 -7.93 -4.74
N GLY A 138 11.95 -8.42 -5.74
CA GLY A 138 10.57 -8.86 -5.65
C GLY A 138 9.55 -7.73 -5.72
N ALA A 139 8.30 -8.09 -5.99
CA ALA A 139 7.22 -7.16 -6.30
C ALA A 139 6.90 -6.11 -5.21
N TRP A 140 7.38 -6.28 -3.97
CA TRP A 140 7.25 -5.29 -2.89
C TRP A 140 8.52 -4.45 -2.69
N GLY A 141 9.43 -4.46 -3.67
CA GLY A 141 10.75 -3.85 -3.60
C GLY A 141 10.71 -2.36 -3.27
N LEU A 142 9.90 -1.60 -4.01
CA LEU A 142 9.75 -0.15 -3.81
C LEU A 142 9.34 0.18 -2.38
N TRP A 143 8.24 -0.42 -1.92
CA TRP A 143 7.68 -0.13 -0.61
C TRP A 143 8.66 -0.47 0.51
N ARG A 144 9.31 -1.63 0.45
CA ARG A 144 10.34 -2.01 1.43
C ARG A 144 11.55 -1.08 1.41
N LEU A 145 11.99 -0.65 0.23
CA LEU A 145 13.09 0.29 0.11
C LEU A 145 12.76 1.61 0.80
N LEU A 146 11.56 2.14 0.58
CA LEU A 146 11.10 3.37 1.20
C LEU A 146 10.88 3.22 2.70
N GLU A 147 10.25 2.14 3.15
CA GLU A 147 9.97 1.90 4.58
C GLU A 147 11.25 1.72 5.41
N GLU A 148 12.27 1.08 4.84
CA GLU A 148 13.51 0.80 5.58
C GLU A 148 14.47 1.99 5.62
N ARG A 149 14.40 2.89 4.63
CA ARG A 149 15.41 3.94 4.45
C ARG A 149 14.86 5.36 4.51
N ALA A 150 13.57 5.55 4.31
CA ALA A 150 12.98 6.89 4.24
C ALA A 150 12.25 7.27 5.52
N ALA A 151 12.58 8.45 6.06
CA ALA A 151 11.73 9.15 7.01
C ALA A 151 10.59 9.83 6.24
N LEU A 152 9.36 9.43 6.53
CA LEU A 152 8.16 9.91 5.84
C LEU A 152 7.54 11.10 6.57
N ALA A 153 7.07 12.10 5.83
CA ALA A 153 6.40 13.29 6.31
C ALA A 153 5.23 13.65 5.39
N PRO A 154 3.97 13.56 5.85
CA PRO A 154 2.81 13.96 5.06
C PRO A 154 2.87 15.45 4.70
N ASP A 155 2.59 15.80 3.44
CA ASP A 155 2.49 17.18 2.96
C ASP A 155 1.29 17.34 1.99
N GLY A 156 0.14 17.70 2.55
CA GLY A 156 -1.08 17.93 1.79
C GLY A 156 -1.54 16.66 1.04
N ASP A 157 -1.42 16.68 -0.28
CA ASP A 157 -1.74 15.54 -1.14
C ASP A 157 -0.52 14.74 -1.63
N ALA A 158 0.65 15.03 -1.06
CA ALA A 158 1.90 14.33 -1.29
C ALA A 158 2.49 13.80 0.03
N LEU A 159 3.50 12.95 -0.11
CA LEU A 159 4.31 12.43 0.97
C LEU A 159 5.76 12.81 0.68
N ASP A 160 6.31 13.70 1.49
CA ASP A 160 7.74 13.98 1.47
C ASP A 160 8.46 12.83 2.21
N ALA A 161 9.59 12.43 1.67
CA ALA A 161 10.40 11.33 2.16
C ALA A 161 11.86 11.78 2.16
N ARG A 162 12.61 11.42 3.20
CA ARG A 162 14.05 11.69 3.28
C ARG A 162 14.79 10.39 3.48
N ILE A 163 15.59 10.00 2.50
CA ILE A 163 16.44 8.83 2.58
C ILE A 163 17.76 9.25 3.23
N ASP A 164 18.04 8.72 4.42
CA ASP A 164 19.28 9.00 5.15
C ASP A 164 20.44 8.21 4.53
N LEU A 165 21.43 8.94 4.03
CA LEU A 165 22.69 8.43 3.48
C LEU A 165 23.89 9.09 4.17
N LEU A 166 23.74 9.48 5.45
CA LEU A 166 24.79 10.14 6.24
C LEU A 166 25.98 9.21 6.47
N ASP A 167 25.73 7.94 6.79
CA ASP A 167 26.77 6.94 7.03
C ASP A 167 27.62 6.67 5.77
N GLU A 168 27.01 6.86 4.59
CA GLU A 168 27.63 6.77 3.28
C GLU A 168 28.30 8.10 2.84
N GLY A 169 28.24 9.15 3.66
CA GLY A 169 28.84 10.46 3.39
C GLY A 169 28.10 11.30 2.34
N LEU A 170 26.85 10.96 2.03
CA LEU A 170 26.03 11.61 1.01
C LEU A 170 24.96 12.54 1.59
N GLY A 171 24.71 12.47 2.90
CA GLY A 171 23.68 13.28 3.56
C GLY A 171 22.28 12.76 3.29
N ASP A 172 21.28 13.64 3.28
CA ASP A 172 19.91 13.24 2.98
C ASP A 172 19.64 13.31 1.47
N LEU A 173 18.87 12.34 0.96
CA LEU A 173 18.27 12.40 -0.37
C LEU A 173 16.76 12.71 -0.23
N PRO A 174 16.32 13.93 -0.59
CA PRO A 174 14.91 14.28 -0.60
C PRO A 174 14.17 13.60 -1.76
N LEU A 175 13.05 12.99 -1.42
CA LEU A 175 12.09 12.36 -2.31
C LEU A 175 10.71 12.95 -2.03
N ARG A 176 9.91 13.18 -3.06
CA ARG A 176 8.48 13.49 -2.93
C ARG A 176 7.68 12.48 -3.72
N LEU A 177 6.71 11.85 -3.06
CA LEU A 177 5.75 10.93 -3.66
C LEU A 177 4.41 11.64 -3.75
N ARG A 178 3.85 11.77 -4.94
CA ARG A 178 2.51 12.31 -5.14
C ARG A 178 1.60 11.23 -5.74
N PRO A 179 0.70 10.62 -4.96
CA PRO A 179 -0.25 9.66 -5.50
C PRO A 179 -1.19 10.31 -6.52
N ALA A 180 -1.64 9.53 -7.52
CA ALA A 180 -2.79 9.95 -8.31
C ALA A 180 -4.03 10.10 -7.39
N PRO A 181 -5.02 10.93 -7.77
CA PRO A 181 -6.16 11.25 -6.89
C PRO A 181 -6.87 10.05 -6.27
N GLY A 182 -7.00 8.93 -7.00
CA GLY A 182 -7.63 7.69 -6.51
C GLY A 182 -6.80 6.91 -5.49
N HIS A 183 -5.49 7.17 -5.37
CA HIS A 183 -4.57 6.42 -4.51
C HIS A 183 -4.17 7.16 -3.24
N ARG A 184 -4.71 8.35 -2.99
CA ARG A 184 -4.33 9.18 -1.82
C ARG A 184 -4.44 8.44 -0.50
N ALA A 185 -5.44 7.57 -0.35
CA ALA A 185 -5.61 6.76 0.85
C ALA A 185 -4.41 5.85 1.13
N LEU A 186 -3.71 5.34 0.11
CA LEU A 186 -2.51 4.50 0.25
C LEU A 186 -1.31 5.25 0.84
N PHE A 187 -1.31 6.57 0.81
CA PHE A 187 -0.22 7.41 1.31
C PHE A 187 -0.70 8.31 2.46
N ALA A 188 -1.90 8.05 2.97
CA ALA A 188 -2.42 8.75 4.13
C ALA A 188 -1.68 8.30 5.39
N HIS A 189 -1.48 9.23 6.32
CA HIS A 189 -0.74 9.03 7.58
C HIS A 189 0.78 8.87 7.39
N GLU A 190 1.53 8.70 8.49
CA GLU A 190 2.99 8.55 8.49
C GLU A 190 3.46 7.18 7.93
N ALA A 191 2.62 6.48 7.16
CA ALA A 191 2.87 5.12 6.68
C ALA A 191 2.46 4.93 5.21
N LEU A 192 3.29 4.22 4.46
CA LEU A 192 2.97 3.75 3.12
C LEU A 192 1.99 2.57 3.18
N LEU A 193 1.10 2.51 2.19
CA LEU A 193 0.07 1.50 2.05
C LEU A 193 -0.89 1.45 3.25
N GLY A 194 -1.29 2.63 3.75
CA GLY A 194 -2.12 2.78 4.95
C GLY A 194 -3.30 1.79 5.08
N PRO A 195 -4.16 1.62 4.06
CA PRO A 195 -5.27 0.68 4.10
C PRO A 195 -4.84 -0.77 4.38
N LEU A 196 -3.68 -1.21 3.88
CA LEU A 196 -3.13 -2.55 4.16
C LEU A 196 -2.59 -2.72 5.58
N ARG A 197 -2.45 -1.61 6.32
CA ARG A 197 -1.97 -1.57 7.70
C ARG A 197 -3.08 -1.30 8.70
N ASP A 198 -4.32 -1.18 8.24
CA ASP A 198 -5.47 -0.95 9.12
C ASP A 198 -5.58 -2.08 10.14
N PRO A 199 -5.64 -1.79 11.46
CA PRO A 199 -5.75 -2.83 12.49
C PRO A 199 -7.02 -3.69 12.34
N ASP A 200 -8.09 -3.15 11.75
CA ASP A 200 -9.33 -3.89 11.50
C ASP A 200 -9.20 -4.86 10.30
N LEU A 201 -8.12 -4.83 9.49
CA LEU A 201 -7.84 -5.88 8.49
C LEU A 201 -7.45 -7.23 9.09
N ARG A 202 -7.35 -7.33 10.42
CA ARG A 202 -7.15 -8.60 11.09
C ARG A 202 -8.49 -9.37 11.10
N PRO A 203 -8.52 -10.62 10.58
CA PRO A 203 -9.75 -11.40 10.58
C PRO A 203 -10.32 -11.53 12.02
N PRO A 204 -11.63 -11.33 12.20
CA PRO A 204 -12.27 -11.48 13.50
C PRO A 204 -12.20 -12.96 13.94
N LEU A 205 -12.07 -13.17 15.25
CA LEU A 205 -12.00 -14.53 15.82
C LEU A 205 -13.37 -15.21 15.90
N HIS A 206 -14.45 -14.45 15.80
CA HIS A 206 -15.83 -14.93 15.91
C HIS A 206 -16.71 -14.20 14.91
N LEU A 207 -17.71 -14.91 14.38
CA LEU A 207 -18.70 -14.33 13.47
C LEU A 207 -19.85 -13.67 14.23
N PHE A 208 -20.31 -14.31 15.31
CA PHE A 208 -21.40 -13.85 16.14
C PHE A 208 -20.91 -13.56 17.56
N ARG A 209 -21.61 -12.64 18.23
CA ARG A 209 -21.41 -12.37 19.65
C ARG A 209 -21.65 -13.61 20.48
N ASP A 210 -20.96 -13.68 21.61
CA ASP A 210 -21.13 -14.71 22.65
C ASP A 210 -20.87 -16.15 22.18
N GLN A 211 -20.16 -16.34 21.05
CA GLN A 211 -19.64 -17.64 20.65
C GLN A 211 -18.27 -17.89 21.31
N GLU A 212 -18.07 -19.12 21.80
CA GLU A 212 -16.74 -19.59 22.18
C GLU A 212 -15.80 -19.55 20.96
N ARG A 213 -14.49 -19.39 21.19
CA ARG A 213 -13.51 -19.29 20.11
C ARG A 213 -13.63 -20.51 19.21
N CYS A 214 -13.63 -20.29 17.90
CA CYS A 214 -13.37 -21.37 16.97
C CYS A 214 -12.02 -21.98 17.38
N ALA A 215 -12.05 -23.18 17.96
CA ALA A 215 -10.84 -23.90 18.31
C ALA A 215 -10.04 -24.10 17.01
N ASP A 216 -8.77 -23.72 17.03
CA ASP A 216 -7.88 -23.74 15.88
C ASP A 216 -8.08 -25.03 15.05
N VAL A 217 -8.56 -24.86 13.81
CA VAL A 217 -8.51 -25.92 12.81
C VAL A 217 -7.03 -26.08 12.46
N ARG A 218 -6.38 -27.07 13.06
CA ARG A 218 -4.99 -27.46 12.80
C ARG A 218 -4.80 -28.00 11.40
#